data_AF-A0A242MAN5-F1
#
_entry.id   AF-A0A242MAN5-F1
#
_cell.length_a   1.000
_cell.length_b   1.000
_cell.length_c   1.000
_cell.angle_alpha   90.00
_cell.angle_beta   90.00
_cell.angle_gamma   90.00
#
_symmetry.space_group_name_H-M   'P 1'
#
loop_
_entity.id
_entity.type
_entity.pdbx_description
1 polymer ?
#
loop_
_entity_poly.entity_id
_entity_poly.type
_entity_poly.pdbx_seq_one_letter_code
_entity_poly.pdbx_strand_id
1 'polypeptide(L)' 'MVRGGQSMAAVAKILGISPKTLHNWVKADAAGKLNGAGKQVSPEQMEIARLRAELARVKMERDILGKATAYFAKVSA' A
#
# COMPACT_ATOMS: atom_id res chain seq x y z
N MET A 1 -14.96 -5.95 -24.42
CA MET A 1 -13.63 -5.90 -25.07
C MET A 1 -13.12 -7.30 -25.41
N VAL A 2 -12.53 -8.09 -24.50
CA VAL A 2 -12.08 -9.47 -24.83
C VAL A 2 -13.26 -10.42 -25.14
N ARG A 3 -14.31 -10.42 -24.31
CA ARG A 3 -15.55 -11.20 -24.57
C ARG A 3 -16.36 -10.69 -25.78
N GLY A 4 -16.02 -9.51 -26.29
CA GLY A 4 -16.65 -8.89 -27.47
C GLY A 4 -15.89 -9.18 -28.77
N GLY A 5 -15.03 -10.20 -28.80
CA GLY A 5 -14.31 -10.64 -29.99
C GLY A 5 -12.96 -9.95 -30.26
N GLN A 6 -12.54 -9.00 -29.44
CA GLN A 6 -11.22 -8.38 -29.58
C GLN A 6 -10.13 -9.30 -29.04
N SER A 7 -8.98 -9.38 -29.72
CA SER A 7 -7.85 -10.20 -29.27
C SER A 7 -7.30 -9.68 -27.94
N MET A 8 -6.88 -10.60 -27.06
CA MET A 8 -6.30 -10.24 -25.76
C MET A 8 -5.06 -9.36 -25.89
N ALA A 9 -4.26 -9.56 -26.94
CA ALA A 9 -3.09 -8.73 -27.21
C ALA A 9 -3.46 -7.28 -27.52
N ALA A 10 -4.51 -7.05 -28.32
CA ALA A 10 -4.99 -5.71 -28.63
C ALA A 10 -5.54 -5.02 -27.38
N VAL A 11 -6.32 -5.74 -26.58
CA VAL A 11 -6.89 -5.19 -25.33
C VAL A 11 -5.78 -4.90 -24.30
N ALA A 12 -4.78 -5.78 -24.16
CA ALA A 12 -3.65 -5.56 -23.26
C ALA A 12 -2.84 -4.31 -23.66
N LYS A 13 -2.63 -4.09 -24.96
CA LYS A 13 -1.97 -2.89 -25.50
C LYS A 13 -2.76 -1.62 -25.20
N ILE A 14 -4.08 -1.63 -25.38
CA ILE A 14 -4.96 -0.49 -25.07
C ILE A 14 -4.90 -0.15 -23.57
N LEU A 15 -4.90 -1.18 -22.71
CA LEU A 15 -4.87 -1.03 -21.26
C LEU A 15 -3.47 -0.73 -20.70
N GLY A 16 -2.41 -0.76 -21.53
CA GLY A 16 -1.04 -0.55 -21.09
C GLY A 16 -0.53 -1.61 -20.11
N ILE A 17 -1.08 -2.81 -20.13
CA ILE A 17 -0.69 -3.92 -19.23
C ILE A 17 -0.11 -5.09 -20.02
N SER A 18 0.59 -5.98 -19.33
CA SER A 18 1.08 -7.19 -19.97
C SER A 18 -0.08 -8.11 -20.39
N PRO A 19 0.01 -8.82 -21.54
CA PRO A 19 -0.99 -9.81 -21.94
C PRO A 19 -1.21 -10.91 -20.90
N LYS A 20 -0.16 -11.27 -20.13
CA LYS A 20 -0.23 -12.23 -19.02
C LYS A 20 -1.10 -11.72 -17.88
N THR A 21 -1.00 -10.44 -17.53
CA THR A 21 -1.86 -9.80 -16.52
C THR A 21 -3.32 -9.88 -16.94
N LEU A 22 -3.62 -9.50 -18.19
CA LEU A 22 -4.98 -9.55 -18.72
C LEU A 22 -5.51 -10.99 -18.76
N HIS A 23 -4.69 -11.96 -19.17
CA HIS A 23 -5.05 -13.37 -19.16
C HIS A 23 -5.43 -13.86 -17.75
N ASN A 24 -4.63 -13.51 -16.75
CA ASN A 24 -4.90 -13.89 -15.36
C ASN A 24 -6.20 -13.28 -14.84
N TRP A 25 -6.50 -12.03 -15.20
CA TRP A 25 -7.76 -11.39 -14.84
C TRP A 25 -8.96 -12.05 -15.51
N VAL A 26 -8.90 -12.34 -16.81
CA VAL A 26 -9.97 -13.05 -17.53
C VAL A 26 -10.21 -14.44 -16.93
N LYS A 27 -9.14 -15.17 -16.57
CA LYS A 27 -9.24 -16.47 -15.91
C LYS A 27 -9.84 -16.37 -14.51
N ALA A 28 -9.45 -15.36 -13.73
CA ALA A 28 -10.00 -15.13 -12.39
C ALA A 28 -11.48 -14.76 -12.44
N ASP A 29 -11.87 -13.91 -13.40
CA ASP A 29 -13.25 -13.50 -13.67
C ASP A 29 -14.13 -14.70 -14.05
N ALA A 30 -13.67 -15.53 -14.99
CA ALA A 30 -14.37 -16.75 -15.38
C ALA A 30 -14.55 -17.75 -14.22
N ALA A 31 -13.61 -17.75 -13.26
CA ALA A 31 -13.68 -18.59 -12.07
C ALA A 31 -14.48 -17.96 -10.91
N GLY A 32 -15.03 -16.75 -11.08
CA GLY A 32 -15.69 -16.00 -10.00
C GLY A 32 -14.75 -15.55 -8.88
N LYS A 33 -13.43 -15.51 -9.15
CA LYS A 33 -12.36 -15.20 -8.20
C LYS A 33 -11.70 -13.85 -8.49
N LEU A 34 -12.28 -13.03 -9.35
CA LEU A 34 -11.80 -11.67 -9.58
C LEU A 34 -12.18 -10.81 -8.38
N ASN A 35 -11.38 -10.90 -7.34
CA ASN A 35 -11.50 -10.06 -6.17
C ASN A 35 -10.84 -8.71 -6.50
N GLY A 36 -11.50 -7.60 -6.15
CA GLY A 36 -10.97 -6.25 -6.35
C GLY A 36 -9.56 -6.07 -5.77
N ALA A 37 -8.89 -4.99 -6.19
CA ALA A 37 -7.48 -4.73 -5.90
C ALA A 37 -7.10 -5.00 -4.43
N GLY A 38 -6.30 -6.06 -4.21
CA GLY A 38 -5.67 -6.36 -2.93
C GLY A 38 -6.60 -6.89 -1.83
N LYS A 39 -5.98 -7.40 -0.76
CA LYS A 39 -6.68 -7.74 0.47
C LYS A 39 -7.29 -6.44 1.00
N GLN A 40 -8.62 -6.38 1.13
CA GLN A 40 -9.26 -5.25 1.81
C GLN A 40 -8.63 -5.11 3.20
N VAL A 41 -8.02 -3.96 3.44
CA VAL A 41 -7.48 -3.61 4.76
C VAL A 41 -8.68 -3.35 5.64
N SER A 42 -8.82 -4.08 6.74
CA SER A 42 -9.94 -3.88 7.66
C SER A 42 -9.81 -2.51 8.35
N PRO A 43 -10.91 -1.90 8.81
CA PRO A 43 -10.85 -0.66 9.59
C PRO A 43 -9.90 -0.76 10.79
N GLU A 44 -9.85 -1.93 11.44
CA GLU A 44 -8.95 -2.20 12.56
C GLU A 44 -7.48 -2.20 12.11
N GLN A 45 -7.18 -2.75 10.94
CA GLN A 45 -5.81 -2.72 10.39
C GLN A 45 -5.37 -1.30 9.99
N MET A 46 -6.30 -0.48 9.49
CA MET A 46 -6.03 0.94 9.22
C MET A 46 -5.74 1.69 10.52
N GLU A 47 -6.54 1.44 11.56
CA GLU A 47 -6.33 2.09 12.86
C GLU A 47 -5.02 1.65 13.51
N ILE A 48 -4.67 0.36 13.44
CA ILE A 48 -3.37 -0.13 13.90
C ILE A 48 -2.22 0.57 13.16
N ALA A 49 -2.33 0.74 11.84
CA ALA A 49 -1.31 1.43 11.05
C ALA A 49 -1.18 2.91 11.48
N ARG A 50 -2.32 3.60 11.66
CA ARG A 50 -2.37 4.98 12.16
C ARG A 50 -1.71 5.12 13.53
N LEU A 51 -2.10 4.26 14.48
CA LEU A 51 -1.58 4.29 15.85
C LEU A 51 -0.07 4.01 15.89
N ARG A 52 0.42 3.09 15.04
CA ARG A 52 1.86 2.81 14.93
C ARG A 52 2.63 4.02 14.38
N ALA A 53 2.09 4.71 13.39
CA ALA A 53 2.69 5.92 12.84
C ALA A 53 2.76 7.04 13.89
N GLU A 54 1.67 7.24 14.62
CA GLU A 54 1.62 8.26 15.68
C GLU A 54 2.57 7.94 16.84
N LEU A 55 2.63 6.67 17.26
CA LEU A 55 3.57 6.23 18.29
C LEU A 55 5.03 6.44 17.87
N ALA A 56 5.36 6.21 16.59
CA ALA A 56 6.69 6.46 16.07
C ALA A 56 7.04 7.96 16.10
N ARG A 57 6.11 8.82 15.70
CA ARG A 57 6.25 10.28 15.75
C ARG A 57 6.53 10.77 17.17
N VAL A 58 5.69 10.39 18.13
CA VAL A 58 5.83 10.82 19.53
C VAL A 58 7.14 10.33 20.16
N LYS A 59 7.56 9.09 19.84
CA LYS A 59 8.86 8.58 20.30
C LYS A 59 10.03 9.40 19.75
N MET A 60 9.98 9.77 18.48
CA MET A 60 11.01 10.60 17.85
C MET A 60 11.07 12.00 18.49
N GLU A 61 9.93 12.64 18.73
CA GLU A 61 9.86 13.96 19.39
C GLU A 61 10.45 13.91 20.80
N ARG A 62 10.07 12.90 21.59
CA ARG A 62 10.64 12.65 22.92
C ARG A 62 12.16 12.48 22.85
N ASP A 63 12.66 11.72 21.89
CA ASP A 63 14.10 11.46 21.77
C ASP A 63 14.87 12.73 21.38
N ILE A 64 14.30 13.58 20.52
CA ILE A 64 14.87 14.88 20.18
C ILE A 64 14.96 15.77 21.41
N LEU A 65 13.86 15.88 22.17
CA LEU A 65 13.82 16.66 23.41
C LEU A 65 14.83 16.13 24.43
N GLY A 66 14.89 14.80 24.61
CA GLY A 66 15.86 14.17 25.51
C GLY A 66 17.31 14.49 25.13
N LYS A 67 17.64 14.41 23.83
CA LYS A 67 18.98 14.79 23.33
C LYS A 67 19.28 16.27 23.54
N ALA A 68 18.32 17.16 23.29
CA ALA A 68 18.48 18.58 23.50
C ALA A 68 18.74 18.91 24.98
N THR A 69 17.94 18.37 25.90
CA THR A 69 18.12 18.56 27.34
C THR A 69 19.49 18.07 27.81
N ALA A 70 19.92 16.89 27.35
CA ALA A 70 21.24 16.35 27.69
C ALA A 70 22.40 17.23 27.16
N TYR A 71 22.26 17.76 25.95
CA TYR A 71 23.23 18.69 25.37
C TYR A 71 23.33 19.98 26.21
N PHE A 72 22.20 20.60 26.54
CA PHE A 72 22.20 21.83 27.33
C PHE A 72 22.76 21.62 28.73
N ALA A 73 22.39 20.53 29.41
CA ALA A 73 22.94 20.21 30.74
C ALA A 73 24.47 20.05 30.72
N LYS A 74 25.04 19.51 29.63
CA LYS A 74 26.50 19.39 29.46
C LYS A 74 27.20 20.73 29.22
N VAL A 75 26.56 21.67 28.52
CA VAL A 75 27.15 22.98 28.18
C VAL A 75 27.04 23.98 29.33
N SER A 76 26.04 23.82 30.22
CA SER A 76 25.83 24.69 31.38
C SER A 76 26.55 24.24 32.66
N ALA A 77 27.31 23.14 32.61
CA ALA A 77 28.16 22.63 33.69
C ALA A 77 29.64 22.91 33.38
#